data_AF-A0A258NRH6-F1
#
_entry.id   AF-A0A258NRH6-F1
#
_cell.length_a   1.000
_cell.length_b   1.000
_cell.length_c   1.000
_cell.angle_alpha   90.00
_cell.angle_beta   90.00
_cell.angle_gamma   90.00
#
_symmetry.space_group_name_H-M   'P 1'
#
loop_
_entity.id
_entity.type
_entity.pdbx_description
1 polymer ?
#
loop_
_entity_poly.entity_id
_entity_poly.type
_entity_poly.pdbx_seq_one_letter_code
_entity_poly.pdbx_strand_id
1 'polypeptide(L)'
;MMRKQRHALCSHARSAGGDSTAPLAARIHCLPQPARQIISLSAHWLEVTDKAPVQHVATLDPRSIFDALSAGKAVIWQDWTLRASPPRASADDTGAIRWAPAIWVSSSKGFSPFPCMDLESVAQACSFIAQREARVHAQAQIEFDDEPCY
;
A
#
# COMPACT_ATOMS: atom_id res chain seq x y z
N MET A 1 29.04 25.30 -18.45
CA MET A 1 29.86 24.09 -18.16
C MET A 1 29.66 23.66 -16.72
N MET A 2 28.82 22.67 -16.44
CA MET A 2 28.75 22.01 -15.12
C MET A 2 28.45 20.52 -15.31
N ARG A 3 29.50 19.72 -15.51
CA ARG A 3 29.42 18.27 -15.78
C ARG A 3 30.35 17.45 -14.87
N LYS A 4 30.75 17.98 -13.71
CA LYS A 4 31.79 17.36 -12.86
C LYS A 4 31.33 16.73 -11.55
N GLN A 5 30.09 16.92 -11.08
CA GLN A 5 29.67 16.35 -9.78
C GLN A 5 29.09 14.92 -9.83
N ARG A 6 28.68 14.42 -11.00
CA ARG A 6 28.03 13.09 -11.10
C ARG A 6 28.99 11.90 -10.98
N HIS A 7 30.29 12.11 -11.18
CA HIS A 7 31.26 11.01 -11.24
C HIS A 7 31.89 10.64 -9.89
N ALA A 8 31.84 11.50 -8.88
CA ALA A 8 32.49 11.24 -7.60
C ALA A 8 31.80 10.15 -6.76
N LEU A 9 30.50 9.95 -6.93
CA LEU A 9 29.74 8.94 -6.18
C LEU A 9 29.84 7.52 -6.77
N CYS A 10 30.08 7.40 -8.09
CA CYS A 10 30.17 6.09 -8.74
C CYS A 10 31.57 5.47 -8.68
N SER A 11 32.63 6.27 -8.51
CA SER A 11 34.02 5.76 -8.45
C SER A 11 34.30 4.90 -7.22
N HIS A 12 33.56 5.08 -6.12
CA HIS A 12 33.73 4.26 -4.92
C HIS A 12 33.02 2.90 -4.99
N ALA A 13 32.02 2.73 -5.87
CA ALA A 13 31.25 1.49 -5.95
C ALA A 13 31.93 0.38 -6.77
N ARG A 14 32.87 0.71 -7.66
CA ARG A 14 33.57 -0.29 -8.50
C ARG A 14 34.83 -0.88 -7.84
N SER A 15 35.33 -0.30 -6.76
CA SER A 15 36.57 -0.76 -6.11
C SER A 15 36.36 -1.56 -4.82
N ALA A 16 35.11 -1.75 -4.38
CA ALA A 16 34.81 -2.53 -3.19
C ALA A 16 34.13 -3.84 -3.58
N GLY A 17 34.95 -4.88 -3.78
CA GLY A 17 34.47 -6.24 -3.61
C GLY A 17 33.93 -6.44 -2.19
N GLY A 18 32.92 -7.31 -2.06
CA GLY A 18 32.47 -7.89 -0.78
C GLY A 18 31.71 -6.96 0.16
N ASP A 19 32.34 -5.90 0.65
CA ASP A 19 31.97 -5.29 1.95
C ASP A 19 31.66 -3.79 1.84
N SER A 20 30.64 -3.43 1.06
CA SER A 20 30.15 -2.05 1.02
C SER A 20 29.00 -1.87 2.02
N THR A 21 29.28 -1.15 3.12
CA THR A 21 28.32 -0.65 4.13
C THR A 21 27.45 0.51 3.62
N ALA A 22 27.51 0.83 2.31
CA ALA A 22 26.70 1.87 1.73
C ALA A 22 25.20 1.52 1.85
N PRO A 23 24.36 2.48 2.28
CA PRO A 23 22.92 2.24 2.43
C PRO A 23 22.32 1.76 1.11
N LEU A 24 21.41 0.79 1.18
CA LEU A 24 20.82 0.12 0.01
C LEU A 24 20.33 1.11 -1.05
N ALA A 25 19.78 2.26 -0.62
CA ALA A 25 19.36 3.36 -1.47
C ALA A 25 20.47 3.88 -2.42
N ALA A 26 21.70 4.02 -1.94
CA ALA A 26 22.84 4.48 -2.74
C ALA A 26 23.24 3.47 -3.83
N ARG A 27 23.04 2.17 -3.57
CA ARG A 27 23.32 1.08 -4.52
C ARG A 27 22.25 1.02 -5.60
N ILE A 28 20.98 1.23 -5.24
CA ILE A 28 19.86 1.31 -6.19
C ILE A 28 20.07 2.47 -7.17
N HIS A 29 20.52 3.64 -6.69
CA HIS A 29 20.83 4.80 -7.53
C HIS A 29 22.02 4.63 -8.49
N CYS A 30 22.69 3.47 -8.50
CA CYS A 30 23.77 3.14 -9.45
C CYS A 30 23.35 2.14 -10.53
N LEU A 31 22.14 1.56 -10.43
CA LEU A 31 21.67 0.55 -11.38
C LEU A 31 21.16 1.17 -12.69
N PRO A 32 21.10 0.42 -13.80
CA PRO A 32 20.36 0.85 -15.00
C PRO A 32 18.89 1.14 -14.64
N GLN A 33 18.29 2.14 -15.29
CA GLN A 33 16.91 2.58 -15.02
C GLN A 33 15.86 1.45 -14.94
N PRO A 34 15.83 0.45 -15.85
CA PRO A 34 14.88 -0.66 -15.73
C PRO A 34 15.10 -1.53 -14.49
N ALA A 35 16.36 -1.75 -14.08
CA ALA A 35 16.67 -2.50 -12.86
C ALA A 35 16.28 -1.73 -11.59
N ARG A 36 16.36 -0.38 -11.61
CA ARG A 36 15.85 0.45 -10.50
C ARG A 36 14.34 0.35 -10.34
N GLN A 37 13.62 0.35 -11.45
CA GLN A 37 12.16 0.24 -11.44
C GLN A 37 11.72 -1.12 -10.90
N ILE A 38 12.36 -2.21 -11.35
CA ILE A 38 12.06 -3.55 -10.87
C ILE A 38 12.37 -3.66 -9.37
N ILE A 39 13.52 -3.19 -8.90
CA ILE A 39 13.86 -3.28 -7.48
C ILE A 39 12.98 -2.38 -6.62
N SER A 40 12.63 -1.18 -7.09
CA SER A 40 11.69 -0.29 -6.39
C SER A 40 10.29 -0.90 -6.30
N LEU A 41 9.83 -1.54 -7.36
CA LEU A 41 8.56 -2.28 -7.37
C LEU A 41 8.64 -3.48 -6.41
N SER A 42 9.67 -4.32 -6.54
CA SER A 42 9.87 -5.50 -5.69
C SER A 42 10.02 -5.14 -4.21
N ALA A 43 10.70 -4.04 -3.90
CA ALA A 43 10.89 -3.59 -2.52
C ALA A 43 9.63 -2.91 -1.94
N HIS A 44 8.79 -2.30 -2.78
CA HIS A 44 7.43 -1.89 -2.42
C HIS A 44 6.52 -3.10 -2.12
N TRP A 45 6.63 -4.19 -2.91
CA TRP A 45 5.88 -5.44 -2.71
C TRP A 45 6.29 -6.22 -1.46
N LEU A 46 7.60 -6.21 -1.13
CA LEU A 46 8.15 -6.96 0.00
C LEU A 46 8.17 -6.14 1.31
N GLU A 47 7.70 -4.90 1.31
CA GLU A 47 7.87 -3.94 2.42
C GLU A 47 9.34 -3.69 2.81
N VAL A 48 10.29 -3.95 1.88
CA VAL A 48 11.74 -3.89 2.11
C VAL A 48 12.32 -2.48 1.91
N THR A 49 11.58 -1.55 1.31
CA THR A 49 11.95 -0.12 1.25
C THR A 49 10.77 0.76 1.62
N ASP A 50 11.09 1.89 2.28
CA ASP A 50 10.21 2.95 2.79
C ASP A 50 8.71 2.66 2.66
N LYS A 51 8.09 2.33 3.80
CA LYS A 51 6.64 2.21 3.94
C LYS A 51 6.00 3.43 3.26
N ALA A 52 5.04 3.19 2.35
CA ALA A 52 4.28 4.26 1.72
C ALA A 52 3.83 5.25 2.80
N PRO A 53 3.94 6.57 2.58
CA PRO A 53 3.58 7.56 3.58
C PRO A 53 2.17 7.28 4.10
N VAL A 54 2.03 7.24 5.42
CA VAL A 54 0.79 6.84 6.07
C VAL A 54 0.01 8.08 6.47
N GLN A 55 -1.30 8.06 6.22
CA GLN A 55 -2.24 9.04 6.73
C GLN A 55 -3.21 8.36 7.69
N HIS A 56 -3.15 8.76 8.96
CA HIS A 56 -4.16 8.37 9.94
C HIS A 56 -5.38 9.27 9.78
N VAL A 57 -6.56 8.66 9.72
CA VAL A 57 -7.84 9.39 9.60
C VAL A 57 -8.73 9.07 10.79
N ALA A 58 -9.50 10.05 11.24
CA ALA A 58 -10.47 9.88 12.33
C ALA A 58 -11.78 9.25 11.84
N THR A 59 -12.15 9.49 10.59
CA THR A 59 -13.44 9.08 9.99
C THR A 59 -13.23 8.37 8.67
N LEU A 60 -14.12 7.43 8.35
CA LEU A 60 -14.19 6.76 7.04
C LEU A 60 -14.89 7.66 5.99
N ASP A 61 -14.30 8.82 5.69
CA ASP A 61 -14.79 9.70 4.62
C ASP A 61 -14.24 9.26 3.25
N PRO A 62 -15.10 8.81 2.30
CA PRO A 62 -14.62 8.24 1.04
C PRO A 62 -13.81 9.22 0.19
N ARG A 63 -14.13 10.52 0.21
CA ARG A 63 -13.42 11.53 -0.60
C ARG A 63 -12.01 11.75 -0.09
N SER A 64 -11.86 12.01 1.21
CA SER A 64 -10.53 12.18 1.83
C SER A 64 -9.67 10.93 1.67
N ILE A 65 -10.28 9.74 1.74
CA ILE A 65 -9.56 8.46 1.53
C ILE A 65 -9.13 8.34 0.08
N PHE A 66 -10.02 8.60 -0.88
CA PHE A 66 -9.69 8.58 -2.30
C PHE A 66 -8.54 9.53 -2.64
N ASP A 67 -8.55 10.75 -2.12
CA ASP A 67 -7.49 11.73 -2.33
C ASP A 67 -6.15 11.26 -1.76
N ALA A 68 -6.16 10.66 -0.55
CA ALA A 68 -4.96 10.12 0.08
C ALA A 68 -4.38 8.94 -0.71
N LEU A 69 -5.22 8.00 -1.13
CA LEU A 69 -4.81 6.85 -1.96
C LEU A 69 -4.28 7.30 -3.32
N SER A 70 -4.93 8.28 -3.95
CA SER A 70 -4.49 8.87 -5.23
C SER A 70 -3.15 9.62 -5.09
N ALA A 71 -2.86 10.16 -3.91
CA ALA A 71 -1.56 10.75 -3.58
C ALA A 71 -0.48 9.70 -3.23
N GLY A 72 -0.77 8.40 -3.35
CA GLY A 72 0.15 7.31 -3.06
C GLY A 72 0.35 7.04 -1.56
N LYS A 73 -0.55 7.54 -0.71
CA LYS A 73 -0.51 7.30 0.74
C LYS A 73 -1.30 6.05 1.10
N ALA A 74 -0.83 5.33 2.10
CA ALA A 74 -1.67 4.34 2.79
C ALA A 74 -2.56 5.06 3.80
N VAL A 75 -3.82 4.66 3.92
CA VAL A 75 -4.72 5.20 4.93
C VAL A 75 -4.88 4.20 6.06
N ILE A 76 -4.75 4.68 7.30
CA ILE A 76 -5.05 3.90 8.49
C ILE A 76 -6.23 4.54 9.22
N TRP A 77 -7.27 3.74 9.45
CA TRP A 77 -8.39 4.07 10.30
C TRP A 77 -8.54 2.97 11.35
N GLN A 78 -8.33 3.31 12.62
CA GLN A 78 -8.23 2.31 13.70
C GLN A 78 -7.21 1.21 13.35
N ASP A 79 -7.63 -0.07 13.33
CA ASP A 79 -6.84 -1.23 12.94
C ASP A 79 -6.93 -1.57 11.44
N TRP A 80 -7.75 -0.84 10.68
CA TRP A 80 -7.89 -1.03 9.24
C TRP A 80 -6.86 -0.24 8.45
N THR A 81 -6.31 -0.90 7.45
CA THR A 81 -5.39 -0.32 6.48
C THR A 81 -6.00 -0.39 5.09
N LEU A 82 -6.06 0.76 4.42
CA LEU A 82 -6.43 0.87 3.00
C LEU A 82 -5.18 1.27 2.21
N ARG A 83 -4.90 0.56 1.11
CA ARG A 83 -3.77 0.85 0.22
C ARG A 83 -4.19 0.73 -1.24
N ALA A 84 -3.67 1.60 -2.08
CA ALA A 84 -3.74 1.40 -3.53
C ALA A 84 -2.76 0.27 -3.90
N SER A 85 -3.23 -0.70 -4.67
CA SER A 85 -2.34 -1.65 -5.32
C SER A 85 -1.71 -1.01 -6.55
N PRO A 86 -0.51 -1.43 -6.94
CA PRO A 86 0.01 -1.18 -8.27
C PRO A 86 -1.01 -1.62 -9.34
N PRO A 87 -1.04 -0.96 -10.52
CA PRO A 87 -1.94 -1.33 -11.59
C PRO A 87 -1.80 -2.81 -11.94
N ARG A 88 -2.92 -3.53 -11.99
CA ARG A 88 -2.99 -4.93 -12.42
C ARG A 88 -3.90 -5.05 -13.63
N ALA A 89 -3.62 -6.05 -14.46
CA ALA A 89 -4.49 -6.42 -15.56
C ALA A 89 -5.79 -7.00 -15.01
N SER A 90 -6.92 -6.37 -15.31
CA SER A 90 -8.27 -6.87 -15.07
C SER A 90 -9.06 -6.87 -16.37
N ALA A 91 -9.81 -7.94 -16.65
CA ALA A 91 -10.77 -7.93 -17.74
C ALA A 91 -11.99 -7.09 -17.33
N ASP A 92 -12.41 -6.16 -18.18
CA ASP A 92 -13.69 -5.48 -18.03
C ASP A 92 -14.85 -6.38 -18.52
N ASP A 93 -16.09 -5.91 -18.36
CA ASP A 93 -17.31 -6.64 -18.75
C ASP A 93 -17.40 -6.94 -20.25
N THR A 94 -16.56 -6.29 -21.08
CA THR A 94 -16.46 -6.53 -22.52
C THR A 94 -15.36 -7.54 -22.88
N GLY A 95 -14.61 -8.02 -21.89
CA GLY A 95 -13.44 -8.90 -22.06
C GLY A 95 -12.15 -8.16 -22.41
N ALA A 96 -12.16 -6.82 -22.43
CA ALA A 96 -10.96 -6.03 -22.70
C ALA A 96 -10.08 -5.93 -21.45
N ILE A 97 -8.77 -6.14 -21.62
CA ILE A 97 -7.81 -6.05 -20.53
C ILE A 97 -7.51 -4.58 -20.24
N ARG A 98 -7.86 -4.13 -19.03
CA ARG A 98 -7.51 -2.81 -18.50
C ARG A 98 -6.45 -2.95 -17.40
N TRP A 99 -5.53 -2.00 -17.36
CA TRP A 99 -4.56 -1.88 -16.28
C TRP A 99 -5.02 -0.77 -15.35
N ALA A 100 -5.54 -1.15 -14.19
CA ALA A 100 -6.04 -0.20 -13.21
C ALA A 100 -5.48 -0.51 -11.82
N PRO A 101 -5.18 0.52 -11.00
CA PRO A 101 -4.92 0.32 -9.58
C PRO A 101 -6.19 -0.16 -8.89
N ALA A 102 -6.03 -1.09 -7.95
CA ALA A 102 -7.09 -1.63 -7.10
C ALA A 102 -6.94 -1.07 -5.67
N ILE A 103 -7.95 -1.27 -4.82
CA ILE A 103 -7.87 -0.91 -3.39
C ILE A 103 -7.78 -2.20 -2.59
N TRP A 104 -6.78 -2.30 -1.72
CA TRP A 104 -6.66 -3.39 -0.76
C TRP A 104 -7.04 -2.89 0.62
N VAL A 105 -8.01 -3.56 1.23
CA VAL A 105 -8.49 -3.29 2.58
C VAL A 105 -8.15 -4.47 3.47
N SER A 106 -7.47 -4.21 4.58
CA SER A 106 -7.03 -5.26 5.49
C SER A 106 -7.05 -4.81 6.95
N SER A 107 -7.44 -5.70 7.84
CA SER A 107 -7.24 -5.63 9.29
C SER A 107 -7.08 -7.05 9.85
N SER A 108 -6.95 -7.19 11.17
CA SER A 108 -7.06 -8.50 11.83
C SER A 108 -8.47 -9.12 11.69
N LYS A 109 -9.48 -8.29 11.43
CA LYS A 109 -10.90 -8.68 11.32
C LYS A 109 -11.31 -9.10 9.91
N GLY A 110 -10.47 -8.84 8.90
CA GLY A 110 -10.73 -9.30 7.54
C GLY A 110 -9.87 -8.65 6.45
N PHE A 111 -10.03 -9.19 5.24
CA PHE A 111 -9.38 -8.71 4.03
C PHE A 111 -10.38 -8.66 2.87
N SER A 112 -10.34 -7.59 2.07
CA SER A 112 -11.11 -7.50 0.83
C SER A 112 -10.38 -6.62 -0.21
N PRO A 113 -10.19 -7.12 -1.44
CA PRO A 113 -9.73 -6.32 -2.56
C PRO A 113 -10.91 -5.72 -3.35
N PHE A 114 -10.80 -4.47 -3.77
CA PHE A 114 -11.72 -3.79 -4.67
C PHE A 114 -11.02 -3.52 -6.00
N PRO A 115 -11.58 -3.97 -7.13
CA PRO A 115 -10.84 -4.12 -8.39
C PRO A 115 -10.41 -2.80 -9.05
N CYS A 116 -11.02 -1.68 -8.68
CA CYS A 116 -10.69 -0.36 -9.20
C CYS A 116 -10.48 0.66 -8.09
N MET A 117 -9.71 1.71 -8.41
CA MET A 117 -9.48 2.87 -7.55
C MET A 117 -10.27 4.06 -8.10
N ASP A 118 -11.56 4.05 -7.83
CA ASP A 118 -12.49 5.16 -8.05
C ASP A 118 -13.24 5.47 -6.74
N LEU A 119 -13.96 6.58 -6.73
CA LEU A 119 -14.66 7.05 -5.52
C LEU A 119 -15.76 6.06 -5.07
N GLU A 120 -16.40 5.36 -6.00
CA GLU A 120 -17.42 4.36 -5.71
C GLU A 120 -16.81 3.16 -4.99
N SER A 121 -15.69 2.65 -5.49
CA SER A 121 -14.96 1.53 -4.89
C SER A 121 -14.41 1.89 -3.52
N VAL A 122 -13.97 3.14 -3.31
CA VAL A 122 -13.60 3.63 -1.98
C VAL A 122 -14.81 3.67 -1.04
N ALA A 123 -15.98 4.10 -1.53
CA ALA A 123 -17.21 4.08 -0.72
C ALA A 123 -17.66 2.65 -0.37
N GLN A 124 -17.53 1.71 -1.30
CA GLN A 124 -17.77 0.29 -1.06
C GLN A 124 -16.78 -0.29 -0.03
N ALA A 125 -15.49 0.08 -0.13
CA ALA A 125 -14.47 -0.27 0.85
C ALA A 125 -14.81 0.25 2.25
N CYS A 126 -15.21 1.51 2.37
CA CYS A 126 -15.64 2.09 3.65
C CYS A 126 -16.88 1.36 4.21
N SER A 127 -17.84 1.03 3.35
CA SER A 127 -19.04 0.29 3.74
C SER A 127 -18.73 -1.12 4.22
N PHE A 128 -17.80 -1.81 3.55
CA PHE A 128 -17.31 -3.13 3.96
C PHE A 128 -16.69 -3.08 5.36
N ILE A 129 -15.84 -2.09 5.64
CA ILE A 129 -15.23 -1.89 6.96
C ILE A 129 -16.33 -1.67 8.01
N ALA A 130 -17.27 -0.74 7.76
CA ALA A 130 -18.34 -0.44 8.70
C ALA A 130 -19.24 -1.66 9.00
N GLN A 131 -19.60 -2.43 7.98
CA GLN A 131 -20.38 -3.66 8.14
C GLN A 131 -19.61 -4.73 8.94
N ARG A 132 -18.30 -4.84 8.73
CA ARG A 132 -17.46 -5.77 9.49
C ARG A 132 -17.34 -5.37 10.95
N GLU A 133 -17.11 -4.10 11.24
CA GLU A 133 -17.12 -3.60 12.64
C GLU A 133 -18.46 -3.87 13.31
N ALA A 134 -19.58 -3.53 12.66
CA ALA A 134 -20.91 -3.77 13.22
C ALA A 134 -21.15 -5.25 13.52
N ARG A 135 -20.70 -6.16 12.64
CA ARG A 135 -20.82 -7.60 12.85
C ARG A 135 -19.95 -8.11 13.99
N VAL A 136 -18.70 -7.64 14.10
CA VAL A 136 -17.79 -8.00 15.19
C VAL A 136 -18.35 -7.52 16.53
N HIS A 137 -18.88 -6.29 16.59
CA HIS A 137 -19.55 -5.77 17.79
C HIS A 137 -20.79 -6.58 18.17
N ALA A 138 -21.63 -6.94 17.20
CA ALA A 138 -22.82 -7.77 17.47
C ALA A 138 -22.45 -9.18 17.96
N GLN A 139 -21.38 -9.78 17.42
CA GLN A 139 -20.90 -11.09 17.88
C GLN A 139 -20.34 -11.05 19.30
N ALA A 140 -19.57 -10.01 19.63
CA ALA A 140 -19.06 -9.83 20.98
C ALA A 140 -20.20 -9.69 21.99
N GLN A 141 -21.28 -8.95 21.66
CA GLN A 141 -22.43 -8.78 22.54
C GLN A 141 -23.16 -10.11 22.85
N ILE A 142 -23.27 -11.00 21.87
CA ILE A 142 -23.89 -12.33 22.06
C ILE A 142 -23.05 -13.20 23.01
N GLU A 143 -21.73 -13.15 22.91
CA GLU A 143 -20.81 -13.91 23.79
C GLU A 143 -20.89 -13.48 25.26
N PHE A 144 -21.24 -12.23 25.54
CA PHE A 144 -21.40 -11.73 26.92
C PHE A 144 -22.74 -12.09 27.56
N ASP A 145 -23.80 -12.28 26.77
CA ASP A 145 -25.13 -12.65 27.29
C ASP A 145 -25.23 -14.14 27.66
N ASP A 146 -24.29 -14.97 27.21
CA ASP A 146 -24.22 -16.41 27.49
C ASP A 146 -23.40 -16.76 28.75
N GLU A 147 -22.84 -15.80 29.50
CA GLU A 147 -22.23 -16.08 30.80
C GLU A 147 -23.32 -16.26 31.89
N PRO A 148 -23.50 -17.48 32.46
CA PRO A 148 -24.36 -17.64 33.60
C PRO A 148 -23.74 -16.90 34.80
N CYS A 149 -24.48 -15.91 35.31
CA CYS A 149 -24.20 -15.32 36.62
C CYS A 149 -24.29 -16.44 37.67
N TYR A 150 -23.14 -16.88 38.18
CA TYR A 150 -23.05 -17.76 39.36
C TYR A 150 -23.25 -16.98 40.65
#